data_AF-A0A2D5Y2C5-F1
#
_entry.id   AF-A0A2D5Y2C5-F1
#
_cell.length_a   1.000
_cell.length_b   1.000
_cell.length_c   1.000
_cell.angle_alpha   90.00
_cell.angle_beta   90.00
_cell.angle_gamma   90.00
#
_symmetry.space_group_name_H-M   'P 1'
#
loop_
_entity.id
_entity.type
_entity.pdbx_description
1 polymer ?
#
loop_
_entity_poly.entity_id
_entity_poly.type
_entity_poly.pdbx_seq_one_letter_code
_entity_poly.pdbx_strand_id
1 'polypeptide(L)'
;MMKTNEFIRKSTLFCSALALIGAAAAVNAPAAQAQGNTPALVITHAPLPDSLKAKIYNTPRQVREITAKEISGDAYRNLSGTMIGREVLDLRNNLSTLQGRIEGLASGLTTQQQNGERLSAQYYANIATINTQLQSGTTPGNPRLVKALGEAQSDLQALNENVSQMNNLAVQISEAASETSYLLDSARSAYSLSGAVEEDHVKLAELEDNINNTMVVIERLLNTVSDSISRTTAYLSTERNNIRTLALAVTNGDLYGRSLSNRPFATAVAYTGSVDNFSNDSGAPAMQQNTAVQPAALPAGGRPLAKIKFDRADVEYEQALYIAVNEALERYPSARFDLVAVHPSQGNAAEVAIESTRARRNAERVLRTLTQMGVPTESIDLAYDQSDSARTNEVHLYIK
;
A
#
# COMPACT_ATOMS: atom_id res chain seq x y z
N MET A 1 -4.49 -4.00 -59.49
CA MET A 1 -3.48 -5.02 -59.11
C MET A 1 -3.95 -5.65 -57.80
N MET A 2 -4.83 -6.65 -57.87
CA MET A 2 -4.54 -8.08 -57.68
C MET A 2 -4.12 -8.47 -56.25
N LYS A 3 -5.10 -8.90 -55.44
CA LYS A 3 -5.27 -10.27 -54.88
C LYS A 3 -6.31 -10.21 -53.73
N THR A 4 -7.58 -10.54 -53.92
CA THR A 4 -8.20 -11.89 -53.74
C THR A 4 -7.66 -12.69 -52.55
N ASN A 5 -8.43 -12.89 -51.47
CA ASN A 5 -9.39 -14.00 -51.41
C ASN A 5 -10.21 -14.02 -50.11
N GLU A 6 -11.47 -14.39 -50.31
CA GLU A 6 -12.58 -14.51 -49.38
C GLU A 6 -12.71 -15.95 -48.84
N PHE A 7 -13.17 -16.05 -47.59
CA PHE A 7 -14.29 -16.88 -47.11
C PHE A 7 -14.27 -18.44 -47.19
N ILE A 8 -14.52 -19.04 -46.02
CA ILE A 8 -15.48 -20.14 -45.70
C ILE A 8 -14.92 -21.43 -45.06
N ARG A 9 -15.31 -21.59 -43.79
CA ARG A 9 -15.43 -22.81 -42.98
C ARG A 9 -16.16 -23.93 -43.71
N LYS A 10 -15.69 -25.18 -43.56
CA LYS A 10 -16.58 -26.33 -43.27
C LYS A 10 -15.81 -27.49 -42.62
N SER A 11 -16.44 -27.99 -41.56
CA SER A 11 -16.11 -29.09 -40.66
C SER A 11 -16.35 -30.46 -41.32
N THR A 12 -15.54 -31.47 -40.97
CA THR A 12 -15.87 -32.90 -40.67
C THR A 12 -14.57 -33.73 -40.70
N LEU A 13 -14.03 -34.24 -39.58
CA LEU A 13 -14.30 -35.56 -38.95
C LEU A 13 -14.21 -36.76 -39.92
N PHE A 14 -13.18 -37.59 -39.76
CA PHE A 14 -13.14 -38.94 -40.31
C PHE A 14 -12.46 -39.93 -39.36
N CYS A 15 -13.27 -40.89 -38.90
CA CYS A 15 -12.90 -42.10 -38.17
C CYS A 15 -12.59 -43.26 -39.14
N SER A 16 -11.75 -44.16 -38.65
CA SER A 16 -11.58 -45.60 -38.95
C SER A 16 -12.68 -46.33 -39.74
N ALA A 17 -12.28 -47.24 -40.66
CA ALA A 17 -12.78 -48.63 -40.71
C ALA A 17 -11.98 -49.51 -41.70
N LEU A 18 -11.88 -50.77 -41.29
CA LEU A 18 -11.18 -51.94 -41.81
C LEU A 18 -12.12 -52.82 -42.67
N ALA A 19 -11.58 -53.77 -43.48
CA ALA A 19 -12.20 -54.96 -44.14
C ALA A 19 -12.05 -54.95 -45.69
N LEU A 20 -11.91 -56.03 -46.48
CA LEU A 20 -11.61 -57.48 -46.37
C LEU A 20 -11.80 -58.06 -47.79
N ILE A 21 -10.86 -58.82 -48.38
CA ILE A 21 -11.05 -59.90 -49.40
C ILE A 21 -9.72 -60.72 -49.43
N GLY A 22 -9.57 -62.05 -49.39
CA GLY A 22 -10.47 -63.20 -49.47
C GLY A 22 -10.14 -64.11 -50.67
N ALA A 23 -9.37 -65.20 -50.51
CA ALA A 23 -9.39 -66.41 -51.37
C ALA A 23 -8.59 -67.59 -50.77
N ALA A 24 -9.14 -68.80 -50.91
CA ALA A 24 -8.81 -70.03 -50.20
C ALA A 24 -8.08 -71.08 -51.05
N ALA A 25 -7.35 -72.00 -50.41
CA ALA A 25 -7.10 -73.37 -50.89
C ALA A 25 -6.74 -74.31 -49.72
N ALA A 26 -7.15 -75.57 -49.83
CA ALA A 26 -7.41 -76.50 -48.74
C ALA A 26 -6.24 -77.45 -48.35
N VAL A 27 -6.23 -77.80 -47.06
CA VAL A 27 -5.99 -79.10 -46.39
C VAL A 27 -5.03 -80.11 -47.04
N ASN A 28 -3.91 -80.36 -46.35
CA ASN A 28 -3.41 -81.72 -46.08
C ASN A 28 -2.52 -81.72 -44.82
N ALA A 29 -2.92 -82.50 -43.81
CA ALA A 29 -2.12 -82.76 -42.61
C ALA A 29 -1.03 -83.79 -42.92
N PRO A 30 0.14 -83.68 -42.27
CA PRO A 30 0.75 -84.87 -41.70
C PRO A 30 1.07 -84.71 -40.22
N ALA A 31 1.08 -85.89 -39.60
CA ALA A 31 1.17 -86.20 -38.19
C ALA A 31 2.30 -85.51 -37.42
N ALA A 32 2.00 -85.31 -36.14
CA ALA A 32 2.95 -85.01 -35.09
C ALA A 32 4.12 -86.01 -35.05
N GLN A 33 5.35 -85.47 -35.05
CA GLN A 33 6.46 -86.06 -34.33
C GLN A 33 7.05 -84.98 -33.43
N ALA A 34 6.33 -84.72 -32.35
CA ALA A 34 6.92 -84.18 -31.15
C ALA A 34 7.70 -85.31 -30.46
N GLN A 35 9.01 -85.32 -30.59
CA GLN A 35 9.85 -85.80 -29.50
C GLN A 35 10.94 -84.75 -29.28
N GLY A 36 10.46 -83.59 -28.84
CA GLY A 36 11.28 -82.65 -28.12
C GLY A 36 11.92 -83.39 -26.96
N ASN A 37 13.24 -83.30 -26.91
CA ASN A 37 14.06 -83.64 -25.76
C ASN A 37 13.63 -82.72 -24.61
N THR A 38 12.57 -83.08 -23.90
CA THR A 38 12.20 -82.44 -22.65
C THR A 38 13.35 -82.65 -21.68
N PRO A 39 13.89 -81.59 -21.06
CA PRO A 39 14.94 -81.75 -20.08
C PRO A 39 14.34 -82.44 -18.84
N ALA A 40 14.44 -83.76 -18.78
CA ALA A 40 14.19 -84.50 -17.56
C ALA A 40 15.37 -84.28 -16.60
N LEU A 41 15.10 -83.83 -15.38
CA LEU A 41 16.12 -83.66 -14.35
C LEU A 41 16.54 -85.05 -13.86
N VAL A 42 17.60 -85.60 -14.46
CA VAL A 42 18.17 -86.88 -14.03
C VAL A 42 19.10 -86.62 -12.84
N ILE A 43 18.60 -86.84 -11.62
CA ILE A 43 19.39 -86.78 -10.40
C ILE A 43 20.20 -88.09 -10.32
N THR A 44 21.49 -88.02 -10.66
CA THR A 44 22.42 -89.15 -10.51
C THR A 44 23.53 -88.78 -9.55
N HIS A 45 23.97 -89.74 -8.73
CA HIS A 45 25.14 -89.59 -7.85
C HIS A 45 26.48 -89.90 -8.57
N ALA A 46 26.44 -90.14 -9.89
CA ALA A 46 27.62 -90.39 -10.70
C ALA A 46 28.28 -89.05 -11.09
N PRO A 47 29.62 -88.98 -11.20
CA PRO A 47 30.29 -87.76 -11.65
C PRO A 47 29.78 -87.35 -13.03
N LEU A 48 29.58 -86.05 -13.25
CA LEU A 48 29.09 -85.49 -14.51
C LEU A 48 29.87 -86.07 -15.70
N PRO A 49 29.21 -86.60 -16.75
CA PRO A 49 29.88 -87.10 -17.95
C PRO A 49 30.76 -86.02 -18.58
N ASP A 50 31.97 -86.37 -19.00
CA ASP A 50 32.98 -85.41 -19.51
C ASP A 50 32.46 -84.59 -20.71
N SER A 51 31.56 -85.16 -21.52
CA SER A 51 30.91 -84.50 -22.65
C SER A 51 29.94 -83.38 -22.23
N LEU A 52 29.25 -83.53 -21.09
CA LEU A 52 28.36 -82.50 -20.52
C LEU A 52 29.15 -81.44 -19.77
N LYS A 53 30.22 -81.85 -19.07
CA LYS A 53 31.18 -80.92 -18.45
C LYS A 53 31.80 -79.99 -19.50
N ALA A 54 32.28 -80.54 -20.62
CA ALA A 54 32.80 -79.73 -21.71
C ALA A 54 31.74 -78.76 -22.25
N LYS A 55 30.48 -79.18 -22.41
CA LYS A 55 29.43 -78.32 -22.99
C LYS A 55 28.90 -77.23 -22.05
N ILE A 56 28.95 -77.45 -20.74
CA ILE A 56 28.52 -76.48 -19.73
C ILE A 56 29.64 -75.50 -19.38
N TYR A 57 30.90 -75.95 -19.42
CA TYR A 57 32.04 -75.16 -18.95
C TYR A 57 32.97 -74.61 -20.06
N ASN A 58 32.85 -75.02 -21.35
CA ASN A 58 33.79 -74.56 -22.41
C ASN A 58 33.48 -73.23 -23.08
N THR A 59 32.52 -72.43 -22.63
CA THR A 59 32.43 -71.07 -23.17
C THR A 59 31.86 -70.14 -22.12
N PRO A 60 32.60 -69.10 -21.69
CA PRO A 60 31.97 -68.03 -20.94
C PRO A 60 30.89 -67.43 -21.85
N ARG A 61 29.61 -67.56 -21.44
CA ARG A 61 28.54 -66.81 -22.10
C ARG A 61 28.85 -65.34 -21.87
N GLN A 62 29.28 -64.64 -22.92
CA GLN A 62 29.43 -63.19 -22.85
C GLN A 62 28.03 -62.62 -22.65
N VAL A 63 27.77 -62.11 -21.45
CA VAL A 63 26.60 -61.28 -21.18
C VAL A 63 26.69 -60.11 -22.14
N ARG A 64 25.59 -59.81 -22.86
CA ARG A 64 25.56 -58.67 -23.78
C ARG A 64 26.02 -57.44 -23.00
N GLU A 65 27.03 -56.74 -23.53
CA GLU A 65 27.56 -55.56 -22.87
C GLU A 65 26.45 -54.50 -22.85
N ILE A 66 25.93 -54.20 -21.67
CA ILE A 66 24.91 -53.17 -21.51
C ILE A 66 25.66 -51.85 -21.69
N THR A 67 25.65 -51.33 -22.91
CA THR A 67 26.27 -50.04 -23.18
C THR A 67 25.58 -48.96 -22.37
N ALA A 68 26.34 -48.01 -21.80
CA ALA A 68 25.80 -46.92 -20.98
C ALA A 68 24.63 -46.17 -21.67
N LYS A 69 24.62 -46.17 -23.01
CA LYS A 69 23.58 -45.57 -23.86
C LYS A 69 22.24 -46.32 -23.83
N GLU A 70 22.23 -47.63 -23.58
CA GLU A 70 21.00 -48.44 -23.39
C GLU A 70 20.40 -48.27 -21.98
N ILE A 71 21.24 -47.97 -20.97
CA ILE A 71 20.79 -47.67 -19.60
C ILE A 71 20.28 -46.24 -19.51
N SER A 72 20.94 -45.29 -20.16
CA SER A 72 20.53 -43.88 -20.26
C SER A 72 19.45 -43.65 -21.32
N GLY A 73 18.60 -44.66 -21.57
CA GLY A 73 17.69 -44.71 -22.71
C GLY A 73 16.82 -43.45 -22.83
N ASP A 74 16.41 -43.13 -24.06
CA ASP A 74 15.52 -42.00 -24.42
C ASP A 74 14.22 -41.91 -23.59
N ALA A 75 13.88 -42.95 -22.82
CA ALA A 75 12.82 -42.93 -21.81
C ALA A 75 13.06 -41.88 -20.70
N TYR A 76 14.31 -41.64 -20.28
CA TYR A 76 14.65 -40.61 -19.29
C TYR A 76 14.57 -39.18 -19.86
N ARG A 77 14.61 -39.01 -21.19
CA ARG A 77 14.61 -37.67 -21.83
C ARG A 77 13.22 -37.17 -22.21
N ASN A 78 12.20 -38.02 -22.23
CA ASN A 78 10.84 -37.63 -22.60
C ASN A 78 10.06 -37.10 -21.40
N LEU A 79 10.44 -35.89 -20.99
CA LEU A 79 9.80 -35.08 -19.93
C LEU A 79 8.29 -34.84 -20.10
N SER A 80 7.74 -34.97 -21.31
CA SER A 80 6.32 -34.72 -21.57
C SER A 80 5.40 -35.88 -21.17
N GLY A 81 5.96 -37.01 -20.72
CA GLY A 81 5.21 -38.21 -20.37
C GLY A 81 4.68 -38.24 -18.93
N THR A 82 5.32 -37.53 -17.99
CA THR A 82 4.95 -37.56 -16.57
C THR A 82 3.82 -36.57 -16.28
N MET A 83 2.96 -36.89 -15.30
CA MET A 83 1.88 -36.01 -14.88
C MET A 83 2.43 -34.70 -14.29
N ILE A 84 3.51 -34.81 -13.51
CA ILE A 84 4.19 -33.66 -12.86
C ILE A 84 4.89 -32.79 -13.89
N GLY A 85 5.50 -33.38 -14.92
CA GLY A 85 6.09 -32.62 -16.02
C GLY A 85 5.09 -31.70 -16.72
N ARG A 86 3.81 -32.10 -16.85
CA ARG A 86 2.75 -31.24 -17.39
C ARG A 86 2.39 -30.09 -16.45
N GLU A 87 2.20 -30.39 -15.16
CA GLU A 87 1.93 -29.36 -14.14
C GLU A 87 3.06 -28.33 -14.06
N VAL A 88 4.32 -28.77 -14.08
CA VAL A 88 5.50 -27.90 -14.09
C VAL A 88 5.50 -26.99 -15.33
N LEU A 89 5.11 -27.50 -16.50
CA LEU A 89 4.99 -26.68 -17.72
C LEU A 89 3.89 -25.62 -17.57
N ASP A 90 2.72 -25.98 -17.02
CA ASP A 90 1.62 -25.05 -16.80
C ASP A 90 1.99 -23.96 -15.79
N LEU A 91 2.60 -24.33 -14.66
CA LEU A 91 3.10 -23.38 -13.68
C LEU A 91 4.18 -22.46 -14.25
N ARG A 92 5.08 -22.97 -15.09
CA ARG A 92 6.10 -22.16 -15.77
C ARG A 92 5.47 -21.15 -16.73
N ASN A 93 4.44 -21.54 -17.47
CA ASN A 93 3.72 -20.64 -18.38
C ASN A 93 2.98 -19.53 -17.60
N ASN A 94 2.34 -19.90 -16.49
CA ASN A 94 1.67 -18.95 -15.60
C ASN A 94 2.68 -17.98 -14.98
N LEU A 95 3.82 -18.49 -14.49
CA LEU A 95 4.90 -17.67 -13.96
C LEU A 95 5.46 -16.72 -15.01
N SER A 96 5.71 -17.18 -16.24
CA SER A 96 6.21 -16.31 -17.32
C SER A 96 5.22 -15.20 -17.66
N THR A 97 3.92 -15.50 -17.67
CA THR A 97 2.86 -14.51 -17.90
C THR A 97 2.82 -13.47 -16.78
N LEU A 98 2.89 -13.95 -15.53
CA LEU A 98 2.93 -13.12 -14.34
C LEU A 98 4.18 -12.22 -14.32
N GLN A 99 5.36 -12.75 -14.66
CA GLN A 99 6.60 -11.99 -14.74
C GLN A 99 6.49 -10.85 -15.76
N GLY A 100 5.96 -11.12 -16.96
CA GLY A 100 5.73 -10.07 -17.97
C GLY A 100 4.76 -8.99 -17.47
N ARG A 101 3.72 -9.38 -16.72
CA ARG A 101 2.80 -8.42 -16.08
C ARG A 101 3.52 -7.58 -15.02
N ILE A 102 4.36 -8.18 -14.18
CA ILE A 102 5.12 -7.48 -13.14
C ILE A 102 6.11 -6.48 -13.75
N GLU A 103 6.79 -6.84 -14.84
CA GLU A 103 7.65 -5.91 -15.59
C GLU A 103 6.86 -4.70 -16.12
N GLY A 104 5.64 -4.94 -16.62
CA GLY A 104 4.71 -3.89 -17.01
C GLY A 104 4.31 -2.99 -15.84
N LEU A 105 4.02 -3.57 -14.67
CA LEU A 105 3.68 -2.82 -13.46
C LEU A 105 4.87 -1.99 -12.95
N ALA A 106 6.08 -2.56 -12.95
CA ALA A 106 7.30 -1.90 -12.51
C ALA A 106 7.68 -0.71 -13.41
N SER A 107 7.60 -0.90 -14.74
CA SER A 107 7.81 0.18 -15.71
C SER A 107 6.73 1.26 -15.63
N GLY A 108 5.47 0.85 -15.43
CA GLY A 108 4.35 1.75 -15.16
C GLY A 108 4.59 2.61 -13.93
N LEU A 109 5.02 2.01 -12.81
CA LEU A 109 5.37 2.73 -11.59
C LEU A 109 6.49 3.74 -11.81
N THR A 110 7.59 3.33 -12.45
CA THR A 110 8.73 4.21 -12.73
C THR A 110 8.29 5.42 -13.58
N THR A 111 7.44 5.17 -14.58
CA THR A 111 6.87 6.23 -15.42
C THR A 111 6.02 7.21 -14.60
N GLN A 112 5.20 6.70 -13.68
CA GLN A 112 4.39 7.56 -12.81
C GLN A 112 5.24 8.37 -11.84
N GLN A 113 6.32 7.80 -11.31
CA GLN A 113 7.26 8.53 -10.45
C GLN A 113 7.93 9.68 -11.22
N GLN A 114 8.44 9.42 -12.43
CA GLN A 114 9.02 10.47 -13.28
C GLN A 114 8.01 11.57 -13.65
N ASN A 115 6.76 11.18 -13.91
CA ASN A 115 5.68 12.14 -14.15
C ASN A 115 5.42 13.01 -12.91
N GLY A 116 5.35 12.42 -11.72
CA GLY A 116 5.19 13.15 -10.46
C GLY A 116 6.33 14.13 -10.19
N GLU A 117 7.57 13.72 -10.43
CA GLU A 117 8.76 14.58 -10.31
C GLU A 117 8.71 15.76 -11.28
N ARG A 118 8.39 15.51 -12.55
CA ARG A 118 8.26 16.55 -13.57
C ARG A 118 7.17 17.56 -13.23
N LEU A 119 5.99 17.08 -12.80
CA LEU A 119 4.88 17.93 -12.37
C LEU A 119 5.26 18.78 -11.16
N SER A 120 5.96 18.19 -10.19
CA SER A 120 6.47 18.92 -9.03
C SER A 120 7.47 20.02 -9.43
N ALA A 121 8.38 19.74 -10.36
CA ALA A 121 9.32 20.72 -10.86
C ALA A 121 8.64 21.89 -11.60
N GLN A 122 7.63 21.61 -12.41
CA GLN A 122 6.82 22.63 -13.10
C GLN A 122 6.08 23.52 -12.09
N TYR A 123 5.45 22.89 -11.09
CA TYR A 123 4.80 23.58 -9.99
C TYR A 123 5.77 24.53 -9.27
N TYR A 124 6.94 24.06 -8.85
CA TYR A 124 7.93 24.89 -8.15
C TYR A 124 8.46 26.05 -9.01
N ALA A 125 8.61 25.85 -10.32
CA ALA A 125 8.99 26.92 -11.23
C ALA A 125 7.93 28.04 -11.30
N ASN A 126 6.64 27.66 -11.31
CA ASN A 126 5.53 28.60 -11.27
C ASN A 126 5.47 29.36 -9.94
N ILE A 127 5.64 28.65 -8.82
CA ILE A 127 5.67 29.25 -7.47
C ILE A 127 6.87 30.18 -7.29
N ALA A 128 8.06 29.81 -7.77
CA ALA A 128 9.24 30.67 -7.74
C ALA A 128 9.01 31.96 -8.55
N THR A 129 8.39 31.86 -9.72
CA THR A 129 8.02 33.02 -10.54
C THR A 129 7.03 33.93 -9.82
N ILE A 130 6.03 33.35 -9.15
CA ILE A 130 5.06 34.12 -8.35
C ILE A 130 5.74 34.81 -7.18
N ASN A 131 6.54 34.09 -6.40
CA ASN A 131 7.22 34.62 -5.22
C ASN A 131 8.19 35.75 -5.56
N THR A 132 9.01 35.57 -6.61
CA THR A 132 9.96 36.62 -7.05
C THR A 132 9.23 37.89 -7.48
N GLN A 133 8.11 37.77 -8.20
CA GLN A 133 7.32 38.92 -8.62
C GLN A 133 6.56 39.59 -7.46
N LEU A 134 6.07 38.82 -6.49
CA LEU A 134 5.42 39.34 -5.28
C LEU A 134 6.42 40.04 -4.35
N GLN A 135 7.65 39.52 -4.23
CA GLN A 135 8.73 40.15 -3.46
C GLN A 135 9.15 41.50 -4.04
N SER A 136 9.20 41.62 -5.36
CA SER A 136 9.44 42.91 -6.03
C SER A 136 8.26 43.88 -5.92
N GLY A 137 7.11 43.43 -5.41
CA GLY A 137 5.85 44.13 -5.48
C GLY A 137 5.24 44.06 -6.88
N THR A 138 3.94 43.81 -6.95
CA THR A 138 3.19 43.78 -8.21
C THR A 138 1.88 44.54 -8.04
N THR A 139 1.24 44.89 -9.15
CA THR A 139 -0.12 45.41 -9.10
C THR A 139 -1.07 44.32 -8.57
N PRO A 140 -2.03 44.68 -7.69
CA PRO A 140 -3.10 43.77 -7.27
C PRO A 140 -3.78 43.12 -8.47
N GLY A 141 -3.94 41.79 -8.45
CA GLY A 141 -4.62 41.07 -9.53
C GLY A 141 -3.89 41.00 -10.87
N ASN A 142 -2.55 41.04 -10.89
CA ASN A 142 -1.76 40.93 -12.11
C ASN A 142 -2.12 39.67 -12.92
N PRO A 143 -2.60 39.78 -14.18
CA PRO A 143 -3.09 38.65 -14.96
C PRO A 143 -2.00 37.61 -15.26
N ARG A 144 -0.71 38.00 -15.31
CA ARG A 144 0.40 37.06 -15.49
C ARG A 144 0.56 36.14 -14.28
N LEU A 145 0.38 36.67 -13.08
CA LEU A 145 0.46 35.88 -11.84
C LEU A 145 -0.79 35.05 -11.63
N VAL A 146 -1.97 35.58 -11.99
CA VAL A 146 -3.20 34.78 -11.98
C VAL A 146 -3.09 33.60 -12.93
N LYS A 147 -2.51 33.79 -14.12
CA LYS A 147 -2.24 32.69 -15.06
C LYS A 147 -1.25 31.66 -14.48
N ALA A 148 -0.11 32.10 -13.95
CA ALA A 148 0.88 31.20 -13.34
C ALA A 148 0.31 30.44 -12.13
N LEU A 149 -0.56 31.08 -11.34
CA LEU A 149 -1.26 30.45 -10.23
C LEU A 149 -2.25 29.39 -10.73
N GLY A 150 -2.97 29.67 -11.82
CA GLY A 150 -3.85 28.69 -12.47
C GLY A 150 -3.08 27.49 -13.03
N GLU A 151 -1.92 27.72 -13.64
CA GLU A 151 -1.01 26.65 -14.10
C GLU A 151 -0.53 25.81 -12.90
N ALA A 152 -0.08 26.44 -11.81
CA ALA A 152 0.32 25.74 -10.59
C ALA A 152 -0.82 24.91 -9.96
N GLN A 153 -2.06 25.41 -9.99
CA GLN A 153 -3.24 24.66 -9.54
C GLN A 153 -3.51 23.45 -10.42
N SER A 154 -3.38 23.60 -11.74
CA SER A 154 -3.51 22.49 -12.70
C SER A 154 -2.42 21.43 -12.48
N ASP A 155 -1.18 21.85 -12.21
CA ASP A 155 -0.07 20.92 -11.91
C ASP A 155 -0.36 20.09 -10.66
N LEU A 156 -0.87 20.71 -9.58
CA LEU A 156 -1.29 19.98 -8.37
C LEU A 156 -2.48 19.03 -8.63
N GLN A 157 -3.40 19.39 -9.53
CA GLN A 157 -4.50 18.51 -9.91
C GLN A 157 -4.00 17.30 -10.70
N ALA A 158 -3.11 17.50 -11.67
CA ALA A 158 -2.46 16.41 -12.40
C ALA A 158 -1.65 15.50 -11.47
N LEU A 159 -1.02 16.07 -10.44
CA LEU A 159 -0.27 15.32 -9.43
C LEU A 159 -1.23 14.50 -8.55
N ASN A 160 -2.42 15.01 -8.24
CA ASN A 160 -3.49 14.24 -7.58
C ASN A 160 -4.02 13.10 -8.47
N GLU A 161 -4.13 13.31 -9.78
CA GLU A 161 -4.48 12.24 -10.74
C GLU A 161 -3.39 11.16 -10.81
N ASN A 162 -2.11 11.56 -10.78
CA ASN A 162 -0.97 10.64 -10.70
C ASN A 162 -1.06 9.75 -9.44
N VAL A 163 -1.42 10.30 -8.27
CA VAL A 163 -1.70 9.49 -7.05
C VAL A 163 -2.81 8.47 -7.28
N SER A 164 -3.88 8.83 -7.99
CA SER A 164 -4.94 7.89 -8.34
C SER A 164 -4.43 6.75 -9.24
N GLN A 165 -3.58 7.07 -10.23
CA GLN A 165 -2.92 6.07 -11.08
C GLN A 165 -2.02 5.14 -10.27
N MET A 166 -1.28 5.66 -9.28
CA MET A 166 -0.47 4.85 -8.38
C MET A 166 -1.31 3.94 -7.48
N ASN A 167 -2.48 4.39 -7.00
CA ASN A 167 -3.41 3.53 -6.26
C ASN A 167 -3.91 2.37 -7.13
N ASN A 168 -4.22 2.62 -8.41
CA ASN A 168 -4.61 1.55 -9.33
C ASN A 168 -3.47 0.55 -9.59
N LEU A 169 -2.20 1.01 -9.64
CA LEU A 169 -1.04 0.13 -9.71
C LEU A 169 -0.90 -0.70 -8.43
N ALA A 170 -1.11 -0.11 -7.25
CA ALA A 170 -1.07 -0.84 -5.98
C ALA A 170 -2.07 -2.01 -5.93
N VAL A 171 -3.30 -1.78 -6.42
CA VAL A 171 -4.33 -2.81 -6.52
C VAL A 171 -3.90 -3.94 -7.45
N GLN A 172 -3.36 -3.62 -8.63
CA GLN A 172 -2.87 -4.63 -9.58
C GLN A 172 -1.67 -5.41 -9.07
N ILE A 173 -0.75 -4.77 -8.33
CA ILE A 173 0.38 -5.44 -7.67
C ILE A 173 -0.12 -6.39 -6.57
N SER A 174 -1.17 -6.01 -5.84
CA SER A 174 -1.79 -6.87 -4.81
C SER A 174 -2.48 -8.10 -5.42
N GLU A 175 -3.09 -7.95 -6.59
CA GLU A 175 -3.63 -9.07 -7.37
C GLU A 175 -2.52 -10.02 -7.82
N ALA A 176 -1.42 -9.49 -8.36
CA ALA A 176 -0.23 -10.27 -8.74
C ALA A 176 0.40 -11.00 -7.53
N ALA A 177 0.37 -10.40 -6.33
CA ALA A 177 0.81 -11.05 -5.09
C ALA A 177 -0.03 -12.28 -4.74
N SER A 178 -1.36 -12.16 -4.93
CA SER A 178 -2.30 -13.26 -4.70
C SER A 178 -2.08 -14.40 -5.70
N GLU A 179 -1.88 -14.07 -6.98
CA GLU A 179 -1.52 -15.04 -8.02
C GLU A 179 -0.19 -15.76 -7.72
N THR A 180 0.82 -15.03 -7.25
CA THR A 180 2.12 -15.60 -6.85
C THR A 180 1.98 -16.57 -5.68
N SER A 181 1.16 -16.22 -4.70
CA SER A 181 0.89 -17.07 -3.53
C SER A 181 0.20 -18.38 -3.95
N TYR A 182 -0.75 -18.30 -4.88
CA TYR A 182 -1.39 -19.47 -5.47
C TYR A 182 -0.38 -20.34 -6.24
N LEU A 183 0.50 -19.75 -7.05
CA LEU A 183 1.53 -20.51 -7.77
C LEU A 183 2.50 -21.21 -6.82
N LEU A 184 2.88 -20.57 -5.70
CA LEU A 184 3.74 -21.19 -4.69
C LEU A 184 3.05 -22.40 -4.03
N ASP A 185 1.77 -22.27 -3.68
CA ASP A 185 1.00 -23.36 -3.08
C ASP A 185 0.79 -24.53 -4.06
N SER A 186 0.54 -24.22 -5.34
CA SER A 186 0.45 -25.23 -6.40
C SER A 186 1.79 -25.94 -6.63
N ALA A 187 2.90 -25.20 -6.67
CA ALA A 187 4.24 -25.77 -6.78
C ALA A 187 4.56 -26.70 -5.58
N ARG A 188 4.20 -26.29 -4.36
CA ARG A 188 4.35 -27.12 -3.15
C ARG A 188 3.50 -28.38 -3.19
N SER A 189 2.27 -28.26 -3.69
CA SER A 189 1.35 -29.38 -3.84
C SER A 189 1.85 -30.40 -4.88
N ALA A 190 2.52 -29.94 -5.94
CA ALA A 190 3.08 -30.79 -6.98
C ALA A 190 4.15 -31.76 -6.46
N TYR A 191 4.88 -31.45 -5.37
CA TYR A 191 5.82 -32.38 -4.75
C TYR A 191 5.15 -33.61 -4.12
N SER A 192 3.89 -33.49 -3.71
CA SER A 192 3.15 -34.59 -3.07
C SER A 192 2.56 -35.58 -4.08
N LEU A 193 2.60 -35.25 -5.37
CA LEU A 193 2.06 -36.08 -6.43
C LEU A 193 3.00 -37.27 -6.71
N SER A 194 2.44 -38.48 -6.77
CA SER A 194 3.21 -39.71 -6.98
C SER A 194 3.47 -39.97 -8.47
N GLY A 195 4.64 -40.52 -8.81
CA GLY A 195 5.01 -40.89 -10.19
C GLY A 195 5.92 -39.87 -10.91
N ALA A 196 6.61 -39.00 -10.17
CA ALA A 196 7.66 -38.14 -10.71
C ALA A 196 8.98 -38.89 -10.94
N VAL A 197 9.82 -38.32 -11.80
CA VAL A 197 11.23 -38.68 -11.95
C VAL A 197 12.08 -37.61 -11.25
N GLU A 198 13.31 -37.93 -10.85
CA GLU A 198 14.23 -37.00 -10.18
C GLU A 198 14.46 -35.71 -10.97
N GLU A 199 14.46 -35.76 -12.31
CA GLU A 199 14.60 -34.57 -13.15
C GLU A 199 13.42 -33.58 -13.00
N ASP A 200 12.21 -34.07 -12.72
CA ASP A 200 11.03 -33.21 -12.51
C ASP A 200 11.14 -32.47 -11.18
N HIS A 201 11.66 -33.12 -10.13
CA HIS A 201 11.88 -32.49 -8.83
C HIS A 201 12.93 -31.37 -8.90
N VAL A 202 14.01 -31.55 -9.67
CA VAL A 202 15.01 -30.49 -9.87
C VAL A 202 14.38 -29.26 -10.55
N LYS A 203 13.51 -29.47 -11.54
CA LYS A 203 12.80 -28.38 -12.23
C LYS A 203 11.78 -27.70 -11.35
N LEU A 204 11.08 -28.46 -10.53
CA LEU A 204 10.12 -27.92 -9.57
C LEU A 204 10.82 -27.06 -8.51
N ALA A 205 12.01 -27.48 -8.05
CA ALA A 205 12.83 -26.69 -7.14
C ALA A 205 13.30 -25.37 -7.78
N GLU A 206 13.79 -25.41 -9.02
CA GLU A 206 14.15 -24.20 -9.76
C GLU A 206 12.93 -23.26 -9.94
N LEU A 207 11.76 -23.83 -10.23
CA LEU A 207 10.52 -23.05 -10.35
C LEU A 207 10.10 -22.41 -9.02
N GLU A 208 10.17 -23.15 -7.92
CA GLU A 208 9.86 -22.64 -6.58
C GLU A 208 10.79 -21.48 -6.20
N ASP A 209 12.09 -21.59 -6.48
CA ASP A 209 13.06 -20.50 -6.26
C ASP A 209 12.69 -19.25 -7.08
N ASN A 210 12.30 -19.42 -8.34
CA ASN A 210 11.86 -18.31 -9.20
C ASN A 210 10.55 -17.67 -8.70
N ILE A 211 9.60 -18.46 -8.20
CA ILE A 211 8.36 -17.95 -7.58
C ILE A 211 8.69 -17.16 -6.31
N ASN A 212 9.56 -17.68 -5.44
CA ASN A 212 10.01 -17.00 -4.23
C ASN A 212 10.73 -15.67 -4.54
N ASN A 213 11.58 -15.64 -5.57
CA ASN A 213 12.20 -14.40 -6.02
C ASN A 213 11.15 -13.38 -6.50
N THR A 214 10.19 -13.84 -7.31
CA THR A 214 9.08 -13.02 -7.81
C THR A 214 8.25 -12.42 -6.67
N MET A 215 7.99 -13.19 -5.61
CA MET A 215 7.31 -12.70 -4.40
C MET A 215 8.05 -11.53 -3.75
N VAL A 216 9.38 -11.63 -3.58
CA VAL A 216 10.20 -10.55 -3.01
C VAL A 216 10.17 -9.29 -3.89
N VAL A 217 10.16 -9.45 -5.22
CA VAL A 217 10.04 -8.31 -6.15
C VAL A 217 8.70 -7.61 -5.98
N ILE A 218 7.60 -8.37 -5.89
CA ILE A 218 6.25 -7.83 -5.66
C ILE A 218 6.17 -7.09 -4.33
N GLU A 219 6.71 -7.65 -3.25
CA GLU A 219 6.77 -6.98 -1.95
C GLU A 219 7.52 -5.65 -2.01
N ARG A 220 8.65 -5.62 -2.73
CA ARG A 220 9.40 -4.37 -2.95
C ARG A 220 8.58 -3.35 -3.74
N LEU A 221 7.89 -3.78 -4.80
CA LEU A 221 7.03 -2.91 -5.60
C LEU A 221 5.89 -2.35 -4.76
N LEU A 222 5.21 -3.18 -3.97
CA LEU A 222 4.12 -2.75 -3.10
C LEU A 222 4.58 -1.70 -2.09
N ASN A 223 5.70 -1.95 -1.41
CA ASN A 223 6.29 -0.98 -0.48
C ASN A 223 6.68 0.33 -1.19
N THR A 224 7.26 0.24 -2.38
CA THR A 224 7.67 1.42 -3.18
C THR A 224 6.46 2.26 -3.60
N VAL A 225 5.37 1.63 -4.05
CA VAL A 225 4.14 2.32 -4.42
C VAL A 225 3.48 2.97 -3.20
N SER A 226 3.36 2.24 -2.09
CA SER A 226 2.76 2.74 -0.86
C SER A 226 3.52 3.94 -0.29
N ASP A 227 4.86 3.90 -0.23
CA ASP A 227 5.68 5.02 0.21
C ASP A 227 5.52 6.24 -0.71
N SER A 228 5.54 6.00 -2.03
CA SER A 228 5.35 7.07 -3.01
C SER A 228 3.96 7.72 -2.90
N ILE A 229 2.89 6.94 -2.70
CA ILE A 229 1.53 7.47 -2.46
C ILE A 229 1.51 8.32 -1.19
N SER A 230 2.01 7.78 -0.07
CA SER A 230 2.02 8.47 1.22
C SER A 230 2.77 9.80 1.15
N ARG A 231 3.99 9.78 0.60
CA ARG A 231 4.82 10.99 0.40
C ARG A 231 4.11 12.02 -0.46
N THR A 232 3.52 11.59 -1.57
CA THR A 232 2.87 12.49 -2.52
C THR A 232 1.57 13.08 -1.96
N THR A 233 0.80 12.31 -1.19
CA THR A 233 -0.40 12.80 -0.51
C THR A 233 -0.07 13.82 0.59
N ALA A 234 0.98 13.58 1.39
CA ALA A 234 1.45 14.53 2.38
C ALA A 234 1.92 15.85 1.74
N TYR A 235 2.66 15.74 0.64
CA TYR A 235 3.09 16.87 -0.17
C TYR A 235 1.90 17.69 -0.71
N LEU A 236 0.91 17.04 -1.33
CA LEU A 236 -0.29 17.69 -1.86
C LEU A 236 -1.09 18.46 -0.80
N SER A 237 -1.22 17.90 0.40
CA SER A 237 -1.92 18.57 1.50
C SER A 237 -1.26 19.90 1.85
N THR A 238 0.07 19.89 1.97
CA THR A 238 0.87 21.07 2.30
C THR A 238 0.80 22.11 1.19
N GLU A 239 0.97 21.71 -0.08
CA GLU A 239 0.98 22.64 -1.20
C GLU A 239 -0.39 23.25 -1.51
N ARG A 240 -1.49 22.54 -1.23
CA ARG A 240 -2.84 23.13 -1.36
C ARG A 240 -3.04 24.31 -0.40
N ASN A 241 -2.50 24.22 0.80
CA ASN A 241 -2.55 25.33 1.76
C ASN A 241 -1.61 26.47 1.35
N ASN A 242 -0.43 26.13 0.81
CA ASN A 242 0.51 27.11 0.25
C ASN A 242 -0.11 27.91 -0.92
N ILE A 243 -0.68 27.23 -1.92
CA ILE A 243 -1.37 27.89 -3.04
C ILE A 243 -2.49 28.81 -2.56
N ARG A 244 -3.30 28.42 -1.56
CA ARG A 244 -4.39 29.27 -1.04
C ARG A 244 -3.85 30.57 -0.46
N THR A 245 -2.73 30.49 0.26
CA THR A 245 -2.05 31.66 0.82
C THR A 245 -1.49 32.54 -0.30
N LEU A 246 -0.83 31.93 -1.30
CA LEU A 246 -0.32 32.63 -2.47
C LEU A 246 -1.41 33.27 -3.32
N ALA A 247 -2.59 32.66 -3.41
CA ALA A 247 -3.73 33.22 -4.13
C ALA A 247 -4.15 34.57 -3.52
N LEU A 248 -4.22 34.65 -2.19
CA LEU A 248 -4.50 35.90 -1.49
C LEU A 248 -3.39 36.94 -1.73
N ALA A 249 -2.12 36.53 -1.68
CA ALA A 249 -0.99 37.40 -1.97
C ALA A 249 -1.01 37.95 -3.41
N VAL A 250 -1.34 37.12 -4.40
CA VAL A 250 -1.51 37.52 -5.81
C VAL A 250 -2.67 38.50 -5.98
N THR A 251 -3.79 38.28 -5.30
CA THR A 251 -4.91 39.24 -5.35
C THR A 251 -4.55 40.60 -4.76
N ASN A 252 -3.78 40.63 -3.67
CA ASN A 252 -3.35 41.86 -3.00
C ASN A 252 -2.11 42.51 -3.62
N GLY A 253 -1.37 41.77 -4.45
CA GLY A 253 -0.15 42.21 -5.12
C GLY A 253 1.10 42.26 -4.23
N ASP A 254 1.08 41.57 -3.08
CA ASP A 254 2.17 41.56 -2.11
C ASP A 254 2.16 40.23 -1.32
N LEU A 255 3.34 39.67 -1.04
CA LEU A 255 3.53 38.38 -0.37
C LEU A 255 3.09 38.41 1.10
N TYR A 256 3.30 39.55 1.77
CA TYR A 256 3.03 39.69 3.21
C TYR A 256 1.94 40.70 3.55
N GLY A 257 1.33 41.30 2.53
CA GLY A 257 0.33 42.33 2.69
C GLY A 257 0.91 43.61 3.31
N ARG A 258 0.43 44.74 2.81
CA ARG A 258 0.67 46.04 3.43
C ARG A 258 0.15 46.12 4.88
N SER A 259 -0.54 45.10 5.42
CA SER A 259 -0.99 45.04 6.82
C SER A 259 0.13 44.91 7.85
N LEU A 260 1.33 44.45 7.48
CA LEU A 260 2.51 44.54 8.36
C LEU A 260 3.18 45.92 8.27
N SER A 261 3.21 46.52 7.08
CA SER A 261 3.77 47.86 6.87
C SER A 261 2.84 48.99 7.33
N ASN A 262 1.54 48.72 7.44
CA ASN A 262 0.52 49.63 7.97
C ASN A 262 0.22 49.38 9.46
N ARG A 263 1.12 48.70 10.17
CA ARG A 263 1.29 48.79 11.63
C ARG A 263 2.48 49.70 11.99
N PRO A 264 2.48 51.01 11.68
CA PRO A 264 3.44 51.92 12.29
C PRO A 264 3.02 52.12 13.76
N PHE A 265 3.84 51.64 14.69
CA PHE A 265 3.93 52.19 16.06
C PHE A 265 2.69 52.22 16.98
N ALA A 266 1.84 51.20 16.99
CA ALA A 266 0.76 51.09 17.98
C ALA A 266 0.92 49.85 18.88
N THR A 267 1.96 49.85 19.73
CA THR A 267 2.01 49.24 21.08
C THR A 267 3.44 49.26 21.66
N ALA A 268 3.97 50.46 21.90
CA ALA A 268 4.89 50.64 23.02
C ALA A 268 4.04 50.90 24.27
N VAL A 269 3.42 49.83 24.81
CA VAL A 269 2.84 49.91 26.15
C VAL A 269 4.00 49.80 27.13
N ALA A 270 4.18 50.89 27.88
CA ALA A 270 5.14 51.01 28.94
C ALA A 270 5.05 49.82 29.91
N TYR A 271 6.14 49.09 30.01
CA TYR A 271 6.43 48.17 31.10
C TYR A 271 6.71 49.03 32.35
N THR A 272 5.67 49.36 33.09
CA THR A 272 5.76 49.89 34.46
C THR A 272 5.63 48.71 35.39
N GLY A 273 6.75 48.29 35.96
CA GLY A 273 6.80 47.26 36.99
C GLY A 273 6.06 47.71 38.24
N SER A 274 5.26 46.80 38.78
CA SER A 274 4.81 46.83 40.17
C SER A 274 4.97 45.43 40.76
N VAL A 275 6.00 45.34 41.57
CA VAL A 275 6.21 44.37 42.66
C VAL A 275 5.06 44.42 43.67
N ASP A 276 4.97 43.35 44.49
CA ASP A 276 4.12 43.10 45.68
C ASP A 276 2.99 42.08 45.44
N ASN A 277 2.76 41.04 46.27
CA ASN A 277 3.34 40.63 47.54
C ASN A 277 2.95 39.16 47.79
N PHE A 278 3.81 38.39 48.45
CA PHE A 278 3.55 37.03 48.92
C PHE A 278 2.87 37.08 50.30
N SER A 279 1.77 36.36 50.49
CA SER A 279 1.43 35.81 51.82
C SER A 279 0.47 34.63 51.74
N ASN A 280 0.90 33.57 52.40
CA ASN A 280 0.33 32.26 52.68
C ASN A 280 -0.81 32.37 53.72
N ASP A 281 -1.92 31.61 53.58
CA ASP A 281 -2.64 31.09 54.75
C ASP A 281 -3.56 29.89 54.40
N SER A 282 -3.70 29.01 55.39
CA SER A 282 -4.24 27.66 55.39
C SER A 282 -5.64 27.61 56.02
N GLY A 283 -6.46 26.61 55.70
CA GLY A 283 -7.61 26.25 56.56
C GLY A 283 -8.77 25.52 55.86
N ALA A 284 -8.91 24.23 56.12
CA ALA A 284 -10.16 23.45 55.95
C ALA A 284 -11.07 23.63 57.21
N PRO A 285 -12.25 22.97 57.38
CA PRO A 285 -13.05 22.08 56.52
C PRO A 285 -14.61 22.32 56.53
N ALA A 286 -15.34 21.50 55.76
CA ALA A 286 -16.60 20.79 56.10
C ALA A 286 -17.92 21.06 55.33
N MET A 287 -18.55 19.92 54.95
CA MET A 287 -19.98 19.58 54.84
C MET A 287 -20.71 19.61 53.47
N GLN A 288 -20.74 18.43 52.84
CA GLN A 288 -21.93 17.63 52.43
C GLN A 288 -23.20 18.37 51.93
N GLN A 289 -23.60 18.18 50.66
CA GLN A 289 -24.66 17.22 50.26
C GLN A 289 -25.29 17.48 48.85
N ASN A 290 -25.43 16.38 48.09
CA ASN A 290 -26.38 16.05 47.00
C ASN A 290 -26.14 16.44 45.51
N THR A 291 -25.58 15.46 44.79
CA THR A 291 -26.06 14.81 43.54
C THR A 291 -26.93 15.59 42.53
N ALA A 292 -26.32 15.91 41.38
CA ALA A 292 -26.88 15.66 40.04
C ALA A 292 -25.75 15.61 38.99
N VAL A 293 -25.64 14.47 38.31
CA VAL A 293 -24.98 14.16 37.02
C VAL A 293 -23.85 15.11 36.57
N GLN A 294 -22.60 14.70 36.85
CA GLN A 294 -21.37 15.32 36.36
C GLN A 294 -21.20 15.18 34.83
N PRO A 295 -20.97 16.27 34.09
CA PRO A 295 -19.96 16.27 33.03
C PRO A 295 -18.58 16.09 33.68
N ALA A 296 -17.65 15.43 33.00
CA ALA A 296 -16.31 15.14 33.48
C ALA A 296 -15.66 16.37 34.16
N ALA A 297 -15.30 16.19 35.43
CA ALA A 297 -14.59 17.17 36.23
C ALA A 297 -13.18 17.43 35.67
N LEU A 298 -12.73 18.67 35.85
CA LEU A 298 -11.44 19.25 35.45
C LEU A 298 -10.25 18.27 35.46
N PRO A 299 -9.30 18.38 34.51
CA PRO A 299 -7.92 18.13 34.86
C PRO A 299 -7.51 19.18 35.90
N ALA A 300 -7.25 18.71 37.11
CA ALA A 300 -6.82 19.54 38.23
C ALA A 300 -5.62 20.43 37.85
N GLY A 301 -5.77 21.75 38.02
CA GLY A 301 -4.67 22.67 38.27
C GLY A 301 -3.63 22.91 37.17
N GLY A 302 -3.86 22.44 35.93
CA GLY A 302 -2.97 22.72 34.81
C GLY A 302 -3.09 24.19 34.38
N ARG A 303 -1.96 24.88 34.20
CA ARG A 303 -1.95 26.19 33.53
C ARG A 303 -2.47 25.99 32.09
N PRO A 304 -3.49 26.72 31.64
CA PRO A 304 -3.97 26.59 30.27
C PRO A 304 -2.82 26.94 29.31
N LEU A 305 -2.62 26.09 28.31
CA LEU A 305 -1.65 26.31 27.23
C LEU A 305 -2.03 27.55 26.43
N ALA A 306 -3.33 27.72 26.16
CA ALA A 306 -3.87 28.91 25.53
C ALA A 306 -5.22 29.29 26.16
N LYS A 307 -5.43 30.60 26.31
CA LYS A 307 -6.69 31.19 26.75
C LYS A 307 -7.19 32.17 25.69
N ILE A 308 -8.28 31.82 25.03
CA ILE A 308 -8.89 32.62 23.96
C ILE A 308 -10.10 33.33 24.54
N LYS A 309 -10.11 34.66 24.49
CA LYS A 309 -11.25 35.47 24.95
C LYS A 309 -12.07 35.93 23.76
N PHE A 310 -13.36 35.60 23.74
CA PHE A 310 -14.30 36.06 22.73
C PHE A 310 -15.02 37.33 23.21
N ASP A 311 -14.26 38.43 23.33
CA ASP A 311 -14.76 39.75 23.75
C ASP A 311 -15.37 40.56 22.59
N ARG A 312 -15.02 40.22 21.35
CA ARG A 312 -15.47 40.88 20.11
C ARG A 312 -15.84 39.85 19.05
N ALA A 313 -16.60 40.28 18.03
CA ALA A 313 -16.80 39.47 16.83
C ALA A 313 -15.45 39.32 16.10
N ASP A 314 -15.18 38.13 15.57
CA ASP A 314 -13.98 37.81 14.79
C ASP A 314 -12.65 38.03 15.54
N VAL A 315 -12.47 37.30 16.64
CA VAL A 315 -11.19 37.27 17.36
C VAL A 315 -10.15 36.52 16.54
N GLU A 316 -9.04 37.18 16.22
CA GLU A 316 -7.86 36.55 15.60
C GLU A 316 -7.10 35.72 16.65
N TYR A 317 -7.49 34.46 16.83
CA TYR A 317 -6.87 33.54 17.79
C TYR A 317 -6.01 32.46 17.11
N GLU A 318 -6.13 32.30 15.80
CA GLU A 318 -5.59 31.18 15.03
C GLU A 318 -4.06 31.15 15.06
N GLN A 319 -3.40 32.29 14.89
CA GLN A 319 -1.94 32.36 14.88
C GLN A 319 -1.34 32.05 16.26
N ALA A 320 -1.92 32.62 17.32
CA ALA A 320 -1.47 32.37 18.68
C ALA A 320 -1.70 30.90 19.09
N LEU A 321 -2.82 30.32 18.65
CA LEU A 321 -3.15 28.92 18.89
C LEU A 321 -2.18 27.98 18.15
N TYR A 322 -1.85 28.30 16.89
CA TYR A 322 -0.89 27.52 16.10
C TYR A 322 0.48 27.43 16.77
N ILE A 323 1.03 28.57 17.21
CA ILE A 323 2.34 28.60 17.88
C ILE A 323 2.31 27.76 19.17
N ALA A 324 1.28 27.94 19.99
CA ALA A 324 1.14 27.23 21.27
C ALA A 324 1.00 25.71 21.08
N VAL A 325 0.24 25.28 20.07
CA VAL A 325 0.06 23.86 19.74
C VAL A 325 1.32 23.26 19.15
N ASN A 326 2.00 23.96 18.23
CA ASN A 326 3.23 23.45 17.63
C ASN A 326 4.35 23.33 18.67
N GLU A 327 4.52 24.33 19.55
CA GLU A 327 5.49 24.25 20.66
C GLU A 327 5.16 23.09 21.63
N ALA A 328 3.87 22.83 21.87
CA ALA A 328 3.43 21.72 22.70
C ALA A 328 3.72 20.36 22.05
N LEU A 329 3.44 20.20 20.75
CA LEU A 329 3.68 18.96 20.00
C LEU A 329 5.17 18.68 19.77
N GLU A 330 6.00 19.73 19.59
CA GLU A 330 7.45 19.60 19.52
C GLU A 330 8.05 19.05 20.83
N ARG A 331 7.50 19.48 21.98
CA ARG A 331 7.95 19.01 23.30
C ARG A 331 7.34 17.67 23.69
N TYR A 332 6.09 17.42 23.30
CA TYR A 332 5.31 16.25 23.67
C TYR A 332 4.58 15.69 22.44
N PRO A 333 5.22 14.80 21.66
CA PRO A 333 4.65 14.27 20.43
C PRO A 333 3.36 13.44 20.61
N SER A 334 3.13 12.90 21.81
CA SER A 334 1.94 12.12 22.17
C SER A 334 0.95 12.87 23.07
N ALA A 335 1.03 14.20 23.10
CA ALA A 335 0.15 15.03 23.92
C ALA A 335 -1.33 14.88 23.52
N ARG A 336 -2.21 14.86 24.52
CA ARG A 336 -3.66 15.03 24.31
C ARG A 336 -4.08 16.41 24.78
N PHE A 337 -5.17 16.91 24.24
CA PHE A 337 -5.65 18.25 24.50
C PHE A 337 -7.08 18.24 25.03
N ASP A 338 -7.31 18.98 26.12
CA ASP A 338 -8.65 19.20 26.64
C ASP A 338 -9.08 20.64 26.27
N LEU A 339 -10.12 20.75 25.45
CA LEU A 339 -10.70 22.01 25.02
C LEU A 339 -11.93 22.32 25.89
N VAL A 340 -11.83 23.36 26.72
CA VAL A 340 -12.90 23.73 27.66
C VAL A 340 -13.56 25.04 27.22
N ALA A 341 -14.85 24.97 26.92
CA ALA A 341 -15.67 26.14 26.66
C ALA A 341 -16.15 26.75 27.98
N VAL A 342 -15.73 27.97 28.29
CA VAL A 342 -16.07 28.68 29.52
C VAL A 342 -17.04 29.82 29.20
N HIS A 343 -18.15 29.86 29.91
CA HIS A 343 -19.15 30.93 29.79
C HIS A 343 -19.36 31.64 31.14
N PRO A 344 -19.74 32.92 31.13
CA PRO A 344 -20.00 33.66 32.37
C PRO A 344 -21.22 33.09 33.09
N SER A 345 -21.14 33.01 34.42
CA SER A 345 -22.27 32.62 35.27
C SER A 345 -23.21 33.77 35.65
N GLN A 346 -22.81 35.00 35.34
CA GLN A 346 -23.52 36.21 35.72
C GLN A 346 -24.59 36.57 34.68
N GLY A 347 -25.82 36.81 35.13
CA GLY A 347 -26.93 37.23 34.27
C GLY A 347 -28.24 36.51 34.62
N ASN A 348 -29.29 36.79 33.84
CA ASN A 348 -30.56 36.07 33.95
C ASN A 348 -30.41 34.64 33.37
N ALA A 349 -31.24 33.68 33.81
CA ALA A 349 -31.16 32.29 33.35
C ALA A 349 -31.25 32.14 31.82
N ALA A 350 -32.02 33.02 31.16
CA ALA A 350 -32.10 33.08 29.70
C ALA A 350 -30.80 33.56 29.05
N GLU A 351 -30.08 34.50 29.67
CA GLU A 351 -28.81 35.04 29.16
C GLU A 351 -27.70 34.01 29.31
N VAL A 352 -27.63 33.31 30.45
CA VAL A 352 -26.67 32.19 30.68
C VAL A 352 -26.91 31.06 29.66
N ALA A 353 -28.16 30.76 29.32
CA ALA A 353 -28.49 29.77 28.28
C ALA A 353 -28.04 30.20 26.87
N ILE A 354 -28.11 31.50 26.56
CA ILE A 354 -27.63 32.05 25.28
C ILE A 354 -26.10 32.03 25.23
N GLU A 355 -25.43 32.48 26.29
CA GLU A 355 -23.97 32.54 26.34
C GLU A 355 -23.33 31.14 26.38
N SER A 356 -23.94 30.17 27.07
CA SER A 356 -23.49 28.76 26.99
C SER A 356 -23.60 28.18 25.57
N THR A 357 -24.67 28.51 24.85
CA THR A 357 -24.82 28.13 23.43
C THR A 357 -23.76 28.81 22.55
N ARG A 358 -23.46 30.09 22.82
CA ARG A 358 -22.43 30.84 22.08
C ARG A 358 -21.02 30.30 22.37
N ALA A 359 -20.71 30.01 23.63
CA ALA A 359 -19.45 29.40 24.04
C ALA A 359 -19.25 28.03 23.39
N ARG A 360 -20.30 27.21 23.31
CA ARG A 360 -20.26 25.93 22.58
C ARG A 360 -19.90 26.12 21.11
N ARG A 361 -20.57 27.02 20.39
CA ARG A 361 -20.26 27.31 18.98
C ARG A 361 -18.84 27.83 18.78
N ASN A 362 -18.35 28.64 19.72
CA ASN A 362 -16.98 29.16 19.67
C ASN A 362 -15.95 28.04 19.88
N ALA A 363 -16.18 27.14 20.84
CA ALA A 363 -15.31 25.99 21.05
C ALA A 363 -15.32 25.02 19.86
N GLU A 364 -16.47 24.79 19.23
CA GLU A 364 -16.56 24.02 17.98
C GLU A 364 -15.78 24.67 16.83
N ARG A 365 -15.78 26.01 16.75
CA ARG A 365 -14.97 26.74 15.77
C ARG A 365 -13.48 26.53 16.03
N VAL A 366 -13.04 26.64 17.29
CA VAL A 366 -11.65 26.39 17.70
C VAL A 366 -11.24 24.93 17.44
N LEU A 367 -12.10 23.96 17.73
CA LEU A 367 -11.88 22.54 17.43
C LEU A 367 -11.66 22.32 15.93
N ARG A 368 -12.47 22.97 15.08
CA ARG A 368 -12.30 22.92 13.63
C ARG A 368 -10.97 23.54 13.20
N THR A 369 -10.56 24.65 13.81
CA THR A 369 -9.24 25.24 13.55
C THR A 369 -8.11 24.27 13.96
N LEU A 370 -8.21 23.63 15.13
CA LEU A 370 -7.20 22.65 15.61
C LEU A 370 -7.07 21.45 14.67
N THR A 371 -8.20 20.91 14.20
CA THR A 371 -8.22 19.81 13.23
C THR A 371 -7.69 20.21 11.85
N GLN A 372 -7.98 21.44 11.40
CA GLN A 372 -7.38 22.00 10.17
C GLN A 372 -5.86 22.19 10.28
N MET A 373 -5.34 22.43 11.49
CA MET A 373 -3.91 22.55 11.77
C MET A 373 -3.21 21.20 11.94
N GLY A 374 -3.95 20.08 11.81
CA GLY A 374 -3.38 18.73 11.82
C GLY A 374 -3.43 18.00 13.16
N VAL A 375 -4.08 18.56 14.19
CA VAL A 375 -4.32 17.85 15.45
C VAL A 375 -5.45 16.83 15.24
N PRO A 376 -5.25 15.52 15.47
CA PRO A 376 -6.27 14.52 15.21
C PRO A 376 -7.43 14.66 16.20
N THR A 377 -8.68 14.56 15.73
CA THR A 377 -9.89 14.78 16.56
C THR A 377 -9.95 13.88 17.79
N GLU A 378 -9.40 12.67 17.72
CA GLU A 378 -9.31 11.71 18.83
C GLU A 378 -8.35 12.12 19.95
N SER A 379 -7.45 13.07 19.68
CA SER A 379 -6.54 13.65 20.67
C SER A 379 -7.13 14.86 21.38
N ILE A 380 -8.34 15.29 21.02
CA ILE A 380 -9.00 16.48 21.57
C ILE A 380 -10.29 16.10 22.28
N ASP A 381 -10.35 16.32 23.59
CA ASP A 381 -11.56 16.16 24.39
C ASP A 381 -12.26 17.52 24.56
N LEU A 382 -13.56 17.60 24.24
CA LEU A 382 -14.34 18.83 24.38
C LEU A 382 -15.17 18.80 25.66
N ALA A 383 -14.95 19.77 26.53
CA ALA A 383 -15.68 19.97 27.78
C ALA A 383 -16.31 21.36 27.87
N TYR A 384 -17.28 21.50 28.76
CA TYR A 384 -18.02 22.72 28.98
C TYR A 384 -18.00 23.05 30.46
N ASP A 385 -17.73 24.30 30.77
CA ASP A 385 -17.66 24.76 32.15
C ASP A 385 -18.28 26.15 32.29
N GLN A 386 -18.71 26.44 33.51
CA GLN A 386 -19.29 27.72 33.90
C GLN A 386 -18.32 28.38 34.89
N SER A 387 -17.96 29.65 34.66
CA SER A 387 -17.03 30.35 35.55
C SER A 387 -17.62 31.65 36.06
N ASP A 388 -17.54 31.84 37.38
CA ASP A 388 -17.88 33.10 38.06
C ASP A 388 -16.86 34.22 37.79
N SER A 389 -15.63 33.83 37.42
CA SER A 389 -14.51 34.73 37.16
C SER A 389 -14.47 35.24 35.71
N ALA A 390 -15.10 34.53 34.78
CA ALA A 390 -15.16 34.91 33.38
C ALA A 390 -16.23 35.98 33.18
N ARG A 391 -15.86 37.10 32.56
CA ARG A 391 -16.80 38.19 32.20
C ARG A 391 -17.32 38.07 30.76
N THR A 392 -16.67 37.23 29.95
CA THR A 392 -16.96 37.01 28.53
C THR A 392 -16.84 35.51 28.25
N ASN A 393 -17.31 35.05 27.09
CA ASN A 393 -17.07 33.67 26.68
C ASN A 393 -15.58 33.47 26.39
N GLU A 394 -15.01 32.40 26.92
CA GLU A 394 -13.61 32.06 26.78
C GLU A 394 -13.47 30.59 26.37
N VAL A 395 -12.40 30.26 25.66
CA VAL A 395 -12.04 28.88 25.34
C VAL A 395 -10.64 28.63 25.85
N HIS A 396 -10.50 27.63 26.70
CA HIS A 396 -9.22 27.25 27.30
C HIS A 396 -8.75 25.94 26.69
N LEU A 397 -7.47 25.90 26.30
CA LEU A 397 -6.82 24.69 25.84
C LEU A 397 -5.86 24.21 26.92
N TYR A 398 -6.02 22.96 27.34
CA TYR A 398 -5.12 22.29 28.27
C TYR A 398 -4.41 21.14 27.57
N ILE A 399 -3.24 20.79 28.09
CA ILE A 399 -2.49 19.61 27.69
C ILE A 399 -2.63 18.53 28.77
N LYS A 400 -2.68 17.27 28.36
CA LYS A 400 -2.89 16.11 29.22
C LYS A 400 -1.75 15.11 29.10
#